data_AF-A0A971Y952-F1
#
_entry.id   AF-A0A971Y952-F1
#
_cell.length_a   1.000
_cell.length_b   1.000
_cell.length_c   1.000
_cell.angle_alpha   90.00
_cell.angle_beta   90.00
_cell.angle_gamma   90.00
#
_symmetry.space_group_name_H-M   'P 1'
#
loop_
_entity.id
_entity.type
_entity.pdbx_description
1 polymer ?
#
loop_
_entity_poly.entity_id
_entity_poly.type
_entity_poly.pdbx_seq_one_letter_code
_entity_poly.pdbx_strand_id
1 'polypeptide(L)' 'MKEFLGMRWGQLSDGERTMLLSEAYVDKDRIDEKTGGCIVRFENGLSAIGTIRKDEEQIIIDIGKEAKLYDDCDDEE' A
#
# COMPACT_ATOMS: atom_id res chain seq x y z
N MET A 1 12.30 -3.68 11.37
CA MET A 1 12.16 -2.25 11.69
C MET A 1 10.86 -1.77 11.09
N LYS A 2 9.87 -1.36 11.90
CA LYS A 2 8.56 -0.84 11.44
C LYS A 2 8.54 0.67 11.63
N GLU A 3 9.57 1.35 11.10
CA GLU A 3 9.84 2.78 11.39
C GLU A 3 8.74 3.73 10.94
N PHE A 4 7.95 3.32 9.94
CA PHE A 4 6.83 4.10 9.40
C PHE A 4 5.46 3.65 9.91
N LEU A 5 5.41 2.69 10.85
CA LEU A 5 4.16 2.17 11.38
C LEU A 5 3.33 3.30 12.00
N GLY A 6 2.07 3.38 11.60
CA GLY A 6 1.12 4.38 12.06
C GLY A 6 1.28 5.76 11.42
N MET A 7 2.33 5.98 10.61
CA MET A 7 2.46 7.18 9.79
C MET A 7 1.48 7.13 8.60
N ARG A 8 1.10 8.31 8.11
CA ARG A 8 0.33 8.44 6.88
C ARG A 8 1.26 8.48 5.68
N TRP A 9 0.82 7.91 4.56
CA TRP A 9 1.56 7.90 3.30
C TRP A 9 1.99 9.31 2.86
N GLY A 10 1.12 10.29 3.04
CA GLY A 10 1.39 11.70 2.73
C GLY A 10 2.44 12.37 3.64
N GLN A 11 2.74 11.79 4.80
CA GLN A 11 3.80 12.29 5.70
C GLN A 11 5.19 11.80 5.29
N LEU A 12 5.26 10.70 4.52
CA LEU A 12 6.53 10.22 3.98
C LEU A 12 7.05 11.17 2.91
N SER A 13 8.36 11.31 2.85
CA SER A 13 9.09 11.98 1.78
C SER A 13 9.02 11.16 0.50
N ASP A 14 9.27 11.80 -0.64
CA ASP A 14 9.21 11.15 -1.95
C ASP A 14 10.19 9.97 -2.06
N GLY A 15 11.38 10.10 -1.47
CA GLY A 15 12.37 9.02 -1.41
C GLY A 15 11.93 7.83 -0.56
N GLU A 16 11.25 8.06 0.57
CA GLU A 16 10.71 7.01 1.43
C GLU A 16 9.58 6.25 0.73
N ARG A 17 8.68 6.98 0.06
CA ARG A 17 7.61 6.37 -0.75
C ARG A 17 8.16 5.54 -1.90
N THR A 18 9.16 6.07 -2.61
CA THR A 18 9.80 5.37 -3.73
C THR A 18 10.47 4.09 -3.25
N MET A 19 11.18 4.14 -2.12
CA MET A 19 11.80 2.95 -1.52
C MET A 19 10.76 1.89 -1.18
N LEU A 20 9.65 2.27 -0.53
CA LEU A 20 8.57 1.33 -0.20
C LEU A 20 7.90 0.76 -1.45
N LEU A 21 7.64 1.60 -2.47
CA LEU A 21 7.01 1.17 -3.71
C LEU A 21 7.89 0.26 -4.57
N SER A 22 9.21 0.40 -4.51
CA SER A 22 10.14 -0.47 -5.24
C SER A 22 10.02 -1.94 -4.86
N GLU A 23 9.58 -2.22 -3.63
CA GLU A 23 9.42 -3.56 -3.07
C GLU A 23 7.95 -3.85 -2.70
N ALA A 24 7.02 -3.08 -3.26
CA ALA A 24 5.60 -3.24 -3.01
C ALA A 24 5.00 -4.40 -3.82
N TYR A 25 4.15 -5.17 -3.16
CA TYR A 25 3.34 -6.22 -3.78
C TYR A 25 1.87 -6.01 -3.46
N VAL A 26 1.01 -6.26 -4.45
CA VAL A 26 -0.46 -6.22 -4.28
C VAL A 26 -1.01 -7.62 -4.43
N ASP A 27 -1.74 -8.03 -3.40
CA ASP A 27 -2.45 -9.29 -3.34
C ASP A 27 -3.69 -9.22 -4.24
N LYS A 28 -3.62 -9.83 -5.42
CA LYS A 28 -4.65 -9.73 -6.47
C LYS A 28 -5.97 -10.38 -6.06
N ASP A 29 -5.90 -11.35 -5.15
CA ASP A 29 -7.07 -12.07 -4.63
C ASP A 29 -7.83 -11.24 -3.58
N ARG A 30 -7.19 -10.21 -2.98
CA ARG A 30 -7.79 -9.30 -1.99
C ARG A 30 -8.17 -7.92 -2.58
N ILE A 31 -8.41 -7.85 -3.89
CA ILE A 31 -8.83 -6.61 -4.56
C ILE A 31 -10.36 -6.54 -4.58
N ASP A 32 -10.91 -5.44 -4.07
CA ASP A 32 -12.33 -5.15 -4.19
C ASP A 32 -12.67 -4.74 -5.63
N GLU A 33 -13.36 -5.61 -6.36
CA GLU A 33 -13.68 -5.37 -7.78
C GLU A 33 -14.66 -4.20 -8.02
N LYS A 34 -15.39 -3.76 -7.00
CA LYS A 34 -16.37 -2.66 -7.12
C LYS A 34 -15.74 -1.29 -6.98
N THR A 35 -14.80 -1.16 -6.06
CA THR A 35 -14.16 0.12 -5.68
C THR A 35 -12.72 0.20 -6.19
N GLY A 36 -12.11 -0.94 -6.55
CA GLY A 36 -10.69 -1.06 -6.85
C GLY A 36 -9.81 -1.05 -5.60
N GLY A 37 -10.38 -1.07 -4.39
CA GLY A 37 -9.63 -1.06 -3.15
C GLY A 37 -8.70 -2.27 -3.05
N CYS A 38 -7.43 -2.04 -2.69
CA CYS A 38 -6.44 -3.09 -2.54
C CYS A 38 -5.54 -2.86 -1.34
N ILE A 39 -4.96 -3.94 -0.83
CA ILE A 39 -3.91 -3.88 0.17
C ILE A 39 -2.57 -3.95 -0.55
N VAL A 40 -1.75 -2.92 -0.35
CA VAL A 40 -0.37 -2.87 -0.82
C VAL A 40 0.53 -3.29 0.34
N ARG A 41 1.20 -4.41 0.19
CA ARG A 41 2.15 -4.94 1.17
C ARG A 41 3.57 -4.53 0.79
N PHE A 42 4.38 -4.19 1.77
CA PHE A 42 5.77 -3.78 1.60
C PHE A 42 6.70 -4.80 2.26
N GLU A 43 7.92 -4.97 1.73
CA GLU A 43 8.89 -5.96 2.24
C GLU A 43 9.28 -5.73 3.71
N ASN A 44 9.19 -4.50 4.20
CA ASN A 44 9.46 -4.16 5.60
C ASN A 44 8.38 -4.65 6.60
N GLY A 45 7.35 -5.35 6.12
CA GLY A 45 6.23 -5.88 6.92
C GLY A 45 5.12 -4.86 7.18
N LEU A 46 5.15 -3.70 6.51
CA LEU A 46 4.06 -2.74 6.54
C LEU A 46 3.09 -2.98 5.38
N SER A 47 1.86 -2.54 5.58
CA SER A 47 0.81 -2.54 4.58
C SER A 47 0.10 -1.19 4.53
N ALA A 48 -0.41 -0.82 3.36
CA ALA A 48 -1.22 0.37 3.13
C ALA A 48 -2.47 0.02 2.33
N ILE A 49 -3.54 0.79 2.56
CA ILE A 49 -4.72 0.73 1.70
C ILE A 49 -4.46 1.62 0.48
N GLY A 50 -4.53 1.01 -0.70
CA GLY A 50 -4.46 1.69 -1.97
C GLY A 50 -5.70 1.43 -2.82
N THR A 51 -5.69 1.95 -4.03
CA THR A 51 -6.71 1.69 -5.04
C THR A 51 -6.01 1.34 -6.34
N ILE A 52 -6.38 0.22 -6.94
CA ILE A 52 -5.93 -0.13 -8.27
C ILE A 52 -6.79 0.58 -9.32
N ARG A 53 -6.13 1.05 -10.37
CA ARG A 53 -6.78 1.48 -11.61
C ARG A 53 -6.12 0.76 -12.76
N LYS A 54 -6.90 -0.01 -13.50
CA LYS A 54 -6.44 -0.64 -14.73
C LYS A 54 -6.53 0.38 -15.84
N ASP A 55 -5.38 0.73 -16.39
CA ASP A 55 -5.25 1.43 -17.67
C ASP A 55 -4.99 0.38 -18.77
N GLU A 56 -5.22 0.71 -20.04
CA GLU A 56 -5.25 -0.28 -21.13
C GLU A 56 -3.94 -1.09 -21.28
N GLU A 57 -2.82 -0.58 -20.78
CA GLU A 57 -1.50 -1.23 -20.83
C GLU A 57 -0.84 -1.45 -19.45
N GLN A 58 -1.40 -0.90 -18.37
CA GLN A 58 -0.74 -0.92 -17.05
C GLN A 58 -1.70 -0.90 -15.86
N ILE A 59 -1.28 -1.51 -14.76
CA ILE A 59 -1.99 -1.41 -13.47
C ILE A 59 -1.35 -0.27 -12.68
N ILE A 60 -2.12 0.78 -12.42
CA ILE A 60 -1.71 1.91 -11.59
C ILE A 60 -2.21 1.66 -10.17
N ILE A 61 -1.32 1.77 -9.18
CA ILE A 61 -1.66 1.67 -7.76
C ILE A 61 -1.57 3.07 -7.17
N ASP A 62 -2.70 3.60 -6.70
CA ASP A 62 -2.75 4.90 -6.04
C ASP A 62 -2.90 4.70 -4.52
N ILE A 63 -1.96 5.24 -3.75
CA ILE A 63 -2.02 5.22 -2.29
C ILE A 63 -2.36 6.63 -1.83
N GLY A 64 -3.56 6.79 -1.26
CA GLY A 64 -4.06 8.08 -0.80
C GLY A 64 -3.14 8.68 0.26
N LYS A 65 -2.96 10.00 0.26
CA LYS A 65 -2.10 10.70 1.25
C LYS A 65 -2.50 10.43 2.71
N GLU A 66 -3.78 10.20 2.95
CA GLU A 66 -4.33 9.89 4.27
C GLU A 66 -4.25 8.40 4.63
N ALA A 67 -3.80 7.55 3.70
CA ALA A 67 -3.65 6.12 3.94
C ALA A 67 -2.62 5.90 5.06
N LYS A 68 -3.04 5.17 6.09
CA LYS A 68 -2.19 4.83 7.22
C LYS A 68 -1.39 3.58 6.89
N LEU A 69 -0.11 3.57 7.27
CA LEU A 69 0.71 2.38 7.27
C LEU A 69 0.38 1.56 8.51
N TYR A 70 -0.03 0.32 8.31
CA TYR A 70 -0.32 -0.64 9.37
C TYR A 70 0.58 -1.85 9.23
N ASP A 71 0.56 -2.69 10.25
CA ASP A 71 1.34 -3.90 10.23
C ASP A 71 0.65 -4.95 9.38
N ASP A 72 1.36 -5.59 8.46
CA ASP A 72 0.79 -6.68 7.66
C ASP A 72 0.49 -7.93 8.51
N CYS A 73 1.08 -8.00 9.71
CA CYS A 73 0.87 -9.07 10.68
C CYS A 73 -0.42 -8.93 11.51
N ASP A 74 -1.25 -7.92 11.26
CA ASP A 74 -2.55 -7.74 11.92
C ASP A 74 -3.68 -8.47 11.14
N ASP A 75 -3.43 -9.74 10.85
CA ASP A 75 -4.45 -10.76 10.60
C ASP A 75 -4.39 -11.64 11.86
N GLU A 76 -4.83 -11.11 13.02
CA GLU A 76 -5.32 -11.84 14.22
C GLU A 76 -5.56 -10.89 15.42
N GLU A 77 -6.79 -10.39 15.58
CA GLU A 77 -7.61 -10.57 16.81
C GLU A 77 -9.11 -10.31 16.54
#